data_AF-A0A7Y3NNM6-F1
#
_entry.id   AF-A0A7Y3NNM6-F1
#
_cell.length_a   1.000
_cell.length_b   1.000
_cell.length_c   1.000
_cell.angle_alpha   90.00
_cell.angle_beta   90.00
_cell.angle_gamma   90.00
#
_symmetry.space_group_name_H-M   'P 1'
#
loop_
_entity.id
_entity.type
_entity.pdbx_description
1 polymer ?
#
loop_
_entity_poly.entity_id
_entity_poly.type
_entity_poly.pdbx_seq_one_letter_code
_entity_poly.pdbx_strand_id
1 'polypeptide(L)'
;MSLVIDTLRTSTITEELSDAEVQILGSLFEVKSYKAGEQITKPGDSGHDNLFILANGDIEVKINNGGEESTIHVLRPGDLAGIITFVGGAASHISATLFAMGDTQVLSLERARFETLINSHPMIMYRVMRGVVRNVHGIVRRMNMQAVEMSNYIFSSKGRY
;
A
#
# COMPACT_ATOMS: atom_id res chain seq x y z
N MET A 1 6.01 5.26 22.46
CA MET A 1 6.03 5.89 21.12
C MET A 1 4.69 5.56 20.48
N SER A 2 4.07 6.45 19.69
CA SER A 2 2.74 6.17 19.12
C SER A 2 2.87 5.21 17.93
N LEU A 3 1.97 4.22 17.84
CA LEU A 3 1.90 3.22 16.75
C LEU A 3 2.08 3.83 15.35
N VAL A 4 1.52 5.03 15.16
CA VAL A 4 1.60 5.81 13.92
C VAL A 4 3.05 6.13 13.56
N ILE A 5 3.83 6.67 14.50
CA ILE A 5 5.21 7.10 14.25
C ILE A 5 6.12 5.88 14.02
N ASP A 6 5.91 4.81 14.77
CA ASP A 6 6.68 3.58 14.63
C ASP A 6 6.46 2.95 13.24
N THR A 7 5.20 2.84 12.81
CA THR A 7 4.83 2.33 11.48
C THR A 7 5.36 3.24 10.37
N LEU A 8 5.23 4.57 10.52
CA LEU A 8 5.71 5.51 9.53
C LEU A 8 7.21 5.39 9.32
N ARG A 9 8.00 5.20 10.39
CA ARG A 9 9.46 5.02 10.32
C ARG A 9 9.88 3.75 9.58
N THR A 10 9.03 2.73 9.53
CA THR A 10 9.30 1.50 8.76
C THR A 10 8.81 1.58 7.31
N SER A 11 8.06 2.61 6.94
CA SER A 11 7.47 2.74 5.61
C SER A 11 8.40 3.47 4.64
N THR A 12 8.47 3.00 3.40
CA THR A 12 9.25 3.62 2.32
C THR A 12 8.84 5.08 2.02
N ILE A 13 7.63 5.48 2.41
CA ILE A 13 7.12 6.83 2.13
C ILE A 13 7.79 7.92 2.96
N THR A 14 8.41 7.58 4.09
CA THR A 14 9.00 8.55 5.03
C THR A 14 10.53 8.56 5.03
N GLU A 15 11.20 7.75 4.20
CA GLU A 15 12.66 7.58 4.19
C GLU A 15 13.45 8.90 4.09
N GLU A 16 12.89 9.90 3.42
CA GLU A 16 13.54 11.19 3.22
C GLU A 16 13.02 12.28 4.17
N LEU A 17 12.10 11.97 5.07
CA LEU A 17 11.52 12.95 6.01
C LEU A 17 12.38 13.03 7.27
N SER A 18 12.56 14.24 7.78
CA SER A 18 13.09 14.47 9.13
C SER A 18 12.08 14.05 10.20
N ASP A 19 12.54 13.84 11.44
CA ASP A 19 11.66 13.49 12.55
C ASP A 19 10.51 14.49 12.74
N ALA A 20 10.77 15.80 12.60
CA ALA A 20 9.74 16.83 12.70
C ALA A 20 8.69 16.71 11.58
N GLU A 21 9.11 16.41 10.35
CA GLU A 21 8.21 16.19 9.21
C GLU A 21 7.39 14.91 9.38
N VAL A 22 7.98 13.83 9.95
CA VAL A 22 7.26 12.60 10.29
C VAL A 22 6.17 12.86 11.34
N GLN A 23 6.42 13.74 12.32
CA GLN A 23 5.38 14.12 13.30
C GLN A 23 4.22 14.88 12.64
N ILE A 24 4.53 15.84 11.76
CA ILE A 24 3.52 16.61 11.03
C ILE A 24 2.68 15.68 10.17
N LEU A 25 3.33 14.84 9.35
CA LEU A 25 2.65 13.85 8.52
C LEU A 25 1.84 12.86 9.36
N GLY A 26 2.40 12.37 10.48
CA GLY A 26 1.75 11.43 11.39
C GLY A 26 0.44 11.95 11.97
N SER A 27 0.32 13.25 12.22
CA SER A 27 -0.94 13.86 12.70
C SER A 27 -2.09 13.79 11.69
N LEU A 28 -1.79 13.53 10.41
CA LEU A 28 -2.79 13.39 9.35
C LEU A 28 -3.36 11.98 9.23
N PHE A 29 -2.71 10.98 9.85
CA PHE A 29 -3.14 9.59 9.79
C PHE A 29 -4.16 9.25 10.89
N GLU A 30 -5.06 8.34 10.55
CA GLU A 30 -5.96 7.67 11.49
C GLU A 30 -5.62 6.19 11.58
N VAL A 31 -5.80 5.60 12.75
CA VAL A 31 -5.62 4.15 12.95
C VAL A 31 -6.97 3.47 12.78
N LYS A 32 -7.07 2.55 11.82
CA LYS A 32 -8.23 1.68 11.62
C LYS A 32 -7.87 0.26 12.00
N SER A 33 -8.75 -0.41 12.74
CA SER A 33 -8.57 -1.78 13.19
C SER A 33 -9.63 -2.67 12.55
N TYR A 34 -9.23 -3.86 12.14
CA TYR A 34 -10.06 -4.84 11.45
C TYR A 34 -9.89 -6.21 12.09
N LYS A 35 -10.95 -7.01 12.07
CA LYS A 35 -10.97 -8.41 12.49
C LYS A 35 -10.76 -9.34 11.30
N ALA A 36 -10.40 -10.60 11.59
CA ALA A 36 -10.21 -11.62 10.57
C ALA A 36 -11.45 -11.75 9.66
N GLY A 37 -11.22 -11.72 8.34
CA GLY A 37 -12.26 -11.78 7.32
C GLY A 37 -12.95 -10.45 7.02
N GLU A 38 -12.69 -9.38 7.77
CA GLU A 38 -13.28 -8.07 7.48
C GLU A 38 -12.69 -7.48 6.20
N GLN A 39 -13.59 -6.93 5.38
CA GLN A 39 -13.22 -6.22 4.16
C GLN A 39 -12.72 -4.82 4.51
N ILE A 40 -11.53 -4.48 4.02
CA ILE A 40 -10.91 -3.17 4.23
C ILE A 40 -11.32 -2.19 3.11
N THR A 41 -11.30 -2.68 1.87
CA THR A 41 -11.69 -1.91 0.67
C THR A 41 -12.08 -2.87 -0.45
N LYS A 42 -13.03 -2.49 -1.29
CA LYS A 42 -13.36 -3.18 -2.55
C LYS A 42 -13.40 -2.21 -3.74
N PRO A 43 -13.32 -2.72 -4.98
CA PRO A 43 -13.62 -1.94 -6.17
C PRO A 43 -15.00 -1.27 -6.07
N GLY A 44 -15.06 0.03 -6.38
CA GLY A 44 -16.29 0.83 -6.32
C GLY A 44 -16.66 1.48 -4.97
N ASP A 45 -15.97 1.19 -3.85
CA ASP A 45 -16.24 1.82 -2.54
C ASP A 45 -15.99 3.34 -2.47
N SER A 46 -16.91 4.12 -1.91
CA SER A 46 -16.80 5.59 -1.79
C SER A 46 -15.56 6.14 -1.02
N GLY A 47 -14.74 5.29 -0.40
CA GLY A 47 -13.48 5.63 0.29
C GLY A 47 -12.21 5.52 -0.56
N HIS A 48 -12.34 5.66 -1.90
CA HIS A 48 -11.28 5.42 -2.87
C HIS A 48 -9.98 6.16 -2.61
N ASP A 49 -10.00 7.41 -2.13
CA ASP A 49 -8.81 8.27 -2.17
C ASP A 49 -7.91 8.17 -0.93
N ASN A 50 -7.94 7.04 -0.23
CA ASN A 50 -7.16 6.84 0.98
C ASN A 50 -5.87 6.06 0.69
N LEU A 51 -4.75 6.57 1.19
CA LEU A 51 -3.53 5.77 1.33
C LEU A 51 -3.63 4.94 2.60
N PHE A 52 -3.32 3.65 2.49
CA PHE A 52 -3.21 2.75 3.63
C PHE A 52 -1.77 2.30 3.81
N ILE A 53 -1.31 2.27 5.06
CA ILE A 53 -0.05 1.64 5.46
C ILE A 53 -0.39 0.57 6.48
N LEU A 54 -0.01 -0.67 6.20
CA LEU A 54 -0.25 -1.75 7.14
C LEU A 54 0.68 -1.60 8.36
N ALA A 55 0.12 -1.52 9.56
CA ALA A 55 0.87 -1.35 10.81
C ALA A 55 1.11 -2.68 11.53
N ASN A 56 0.10 -3.55 11.54
CA ASN A 56 0.16 -4.87 12.18
C ASN A 56 -0.82 -5.85 11.51
N GLY A 57 -0.50 -7.14 11.57
CA GLY A 57 -1.26 -8.21 10.93
C GLY A 57 -0.93 -8.36 9.45
N ASP A 58 -1.80 -9.06 8.73
CA ASP A 58 -1.67 -9.33 7.30
C ASP A 58 -2.97 -8.96 6.56
N ILE A 59 -2.83 -8.52 5.31
CA ILE A 59 -3.96 -8.23 4.42
C ILE A 59 -3.86 -9.07 3.16
N GLU A 60 -4.92 -9.82 2.89
CA GLU A 60 -5.07 -10.59 1.67
C GLU A 60 -5.60 -9.69 0.54
N VAL A 61 -4.92 -9.72 -0.61
CA VAL A 61 -5.30 -9.00 -1.83
C VAL A 61 -5.95 -9.99 -2.80
N LYS A 62 -7.25 -9.86 -3.03
CA LYS A 62 -8.00 -10.73 -3.94
C LYS A 62 -8.45 -10.00 -5.18
N ILE A 63 -8.40 -10.67 -6.33
CA ILE A 63 -9.07 -10.20 -7.55
C ILE A 63 -10.15 -11.19 -7.96
N ASN A 64 -11.24 -10.69 -8.52
CA ASN A 64 -12.25 -11.51 -9.15
C ASN A 64 -11.90 -11.70 -10.63
N ASN A 65 -11.69 -12.94 -11.05
CA ASN A 65 -11.43 -13.28 -12.44
C ASN A 65 -12.52 -14.23 -12.95
N GLY A 66 -13.54 -13.69 -13.62
CA GLY A 66 -14.62 -14.49 -14.21
C GLY A 66 -15.53 -15.19 -13.20
N GLY A 67 -15.68 -14.64 -11.98
CA GLY A 67 -16.53 -15.19 -10.92
C GLY A 67 -15.77 -15.95 -9.84
N GLU A 68 -14.50 -16.26 -10.06
CA GLU A 68 -13.63 -16.91 -9.06
C GLU A 68 -12.73 -15.87 -8.39
N GLU A 69 -12.74 -15.84 -7.05
CA GLU A 69 -11.83 -15.00 -6.28
C GLU A 69 -10.49 -15.71 -6.13
N SER A 70 -9.41 -15.01 -6.50
CA SER A 70 -8.05 -15.51 -6.36
C SER A 70 -7.20 -14.52 -5.58
N THR A 71 -6.43 -15.05 -4.62
CA THR A 71 -5.45 -14.28 -3.87
C THR A 71 -4.21 -14.08 -4.72
N ILE A 72 -3.87 -12.82 -4.99
CA ILE A 72 -2.71 -12.46 -5.81
C ILE A 72 -1.53 -11.96 -4.98
N HIS A 73 -1.79 -11.50 -3.76
CA HIS A 73 -0.76 -10.95 -2.89
C HIS A 73 -1.21 -10.95 -1.42
N VAL A 74 -0.24 -10.88 -0.51
CA VAL A 74 -0.47 -10.64 0.92
C VAL A 74 0.42 -9.47 1.32
N LEU A 75 -0.21 -8.39 1.79
CA LEU A 75 0.49 -7.22 2.32
C LEU A 75 0.92 -7.50 3.77
N ARG A 76 2.11 -7.03 4.11
CA ARG A 76 2.73 -7.13 5.44
C ARG A 76 2.96 -5.75 6.06
N PRO A 77 3.27 -5.67 7.36
CA PRO A 77 3.56 -4.39 8.00
C PRO A 77 4.60 -3.57 7.24
N GLY A 78 4.29 -2.30 6.98
CA GLY A 78 5.06 -1.38 6.15
C GLY A 78 4.59 -1.27 4.69
N ASP A 79 3.85 -2.26 4.18
CA ASP A 79 3.31 -2.24 2.82
C ASP A 79 2.20 -1.20 2.65
N LEU A 80 2.05 -0.74 1.41
CA LEU A 80 1.11 0.30 1.01
C LEU A 80 -0.07 -0.28 0.22
N ALA A 81 -1.24 0.31 0.43
CA ALA A 81 -2.44 0.06 -0.38
C ALA A 81 -3.16 1.38 -0.71
N GLY A 82 -4.06 1.35 -1.69
CA GLY A 82 -4.81 2.54 -2.12
C GLY A 82 -3.99 3.57 -2.91
N ILE A 83 -2.78 3.22 -3.36
CA ILE A 83 -1.85 4.14 -4.02
C ILE A 83 -2.47 4.80 -5.25
N ILE A 84 -3.15 4.02 -6.11
CA ILE A 84 -3.65 4.48 -7.42
C ILE A 84 -4.56 5.71 -7.26
N THR A 85 -5.58 5.59 -6.43
CA THR A 85 -6.59 6.63 -6.21
C THR A 85 -6.06 7.74 -5.33
N PHE A 86 -5.22 7.42 -4.33
CA PHE A 86 -4.52 8.43 -3.52
C PHE A 86 -3.70 9.40 -4.38
N VAL A 87 -3.03 8.94 -5.44
CA VAL A 87 -2.29 9.83 -6.37
C VAL A 87 -3.14 10.41 -7.49
N GLY A 88 -4.46 10.19 -7.47
CA GLY A 88 -5.42 10.73 -8.44
C GLY A 88 -5.67 9.90 -9.69
N GLY A 89 -5.31 8.62 -9.67
CA GLY A 89 -5.76 7.65 -10.65
C GLY A 89 -7.24 7.33 -10.53
N ALA A 90 -7.84 6.80 -11.60
CA ALA A 90 -9.24 6.45 -11.64
C ALA A 90 -9.55 5.20 -10.78
N ALA A 91 -10.64 5.24 -10.02
CA ALA A 91 -11.12 4.11 -9.23
C ALA A 91 -11.42 2.86 -10.10
N SER A 92 -11.70 3.04 -11.39
CA SER A 92 -11.85 1.94 -12.36
C SER A 92 -10.59 1.10 -12.56
N HIS A 93 -9.42 1.59 -12.14
CA HIS A 93 -8.17 0.83 -12.16
C HIS A 93 -7.98 -0.04 -10.89
N ILE A 94 -8.85 0.08 -9.90
CA ILE A 94 -8.87 -0.80 -8.73
C ILE A 94 -9.68 -2.04 -9.09
N SER A 95 -9.00 -3.17 -9.20
CA SER A 95 -9.62 -4.49 -9.42
C SER A 95 -9.57 -5.40 -8.20
N ALA A 96 -8.82 -5.00 -7.17
CA ALA A 96 -8.56 -5.83 -6.00
C ALA A 96 -9.41 -5.42 -4.78
N THR A 97 -9.89 -6.43 -4.06
CA THR A 97 -10.51 -6.32 -2.75
C THR A 97 -9.50 -6.72 -1.68
N LEU A 98 -9.46 -5.97 -0.58
CA LEU A 98 -8.56 -6.20 0.54
C LEU A 98 -9.32 -6.78 1.72
N PHE A 99 -8.80 -7.86 2.31
CA PHE A 99 -9.37 -8.51 3.49
C PHE A 99 -8.32 -8.64 4.59
N ALA A 100 -8.72 -8.38 5.83
CA ALA A 100 -7.87 -8.68 6.98
C ALA A 100 -7.78 -10.19 7.20
N MET A 101 -6.59 -10.75 7.33
CA MET A 101 -6.42 -12.19 7.62
C MET A 101 -6.51 -12.51 9.12
N GLY A 102 -6.41 -11.49 9.98
CA GLY A 102 -6.39 -11.59 11.44
C GLY A 102 -6.78 -10.28 12.09
N ASP A 103 -6.36 -10.09 13.34
CA ASP A 103 -6.40 -8.77 13.98
C ASP A 103 -5.39 -7.84 13.29
N THR A 104 -5.91 -6.97 12.42
CA THR A 104 -5.14 -6.14 11.52
C THR A 104 -5.32 -4.67 11.86
N GLN A 105 -4.23 -3.90 11.86
CA GLN A 105 -4.26 -2.45 12.05
C GLN A 105 -3.62 -1.75 10.87
N VAL A 106 -4.27 -0.73 10.36
CA VAL A 106 -3.76 0.10 9.25
C VAL A 106 -3.77 1.56 9.63
N LEU A 107 -2.77 2.28 9.15
CA LEU A 107 -2.81 3.74 9.09
C LEU A 107 -3.55 4.14 7.83
N SER A 108 -4.53 5.02 7.94
CA SER A 108 -5.33 5.56 6.84
C SER A 108 -5.08 7.06 6.72
N LEU A 109 -4.69 7.52 5.54
CA LEU A 109 -4.52 8.93 5.21
C LEU A 109 -5.45 9.29 4.05
N GLU A 110 -6.39 10.17 4.32
CA GLU A 110 -7.25 10.72 3.28
C GLU A 110 -6.46 11.68 2.40
N ARG A 111 -6.61 11.56 1.08
CA ARG A 111 -5.98 12.47 0.12
C ARG A 111 -6.30 13.94 0.41
N ALA A 112 -7.56 14.28 0.71
CA ALA A 112 -7.95 15.65 1.01
C ALA A 112 -7.19 16.21 2.23
N ARG A 113 -6.97 15.40 3.28
CA ARG A 113 -6.17 15.79 4.45
C ARG A 113 -4.71 15.97 4.07
N PHE A 114 -4.16 15.08 3.24
CA PHE A 114 -2.79 15.22 2.73
C PHE A 114 -2.62 16.50 1.89
N GLU A 115 -3.59 16.82 1.02
CA GLU A 115 -3.58 18.01 0.15
C GLU A 115 -3.61 19.34 0.93
N THR A 116 -3.99 19.35 2.22
CA THR A 116 -3.81 20.53 3.08
C THR A 116 -2.34 20.94 3.24
N LEU A 117 -1.39 20.03 3.00
CA LEU A 117 0.04 20.30 3.03
C LEU A 117 0.56 21.06 1.81
N ILE A 118 -0.21 21.18 0.72
CA ILE A 118 0.24 21.84 -0.53
C ILE A 118 0.80 23.24 -0.25
N ASN A 119 0.07 24.03 0.55
CA ASN A 119 0.45 25.41 0.83
C ASN A 119 1.24 25.57 2.12
N SER A 120 1.07 24.66 3.09
CA SER A 120 1.69 24.77 4.41
C SER A 120 3.06 24.10 4.50
N HIS A 121 3.21 22.91 3.90
CA HIS A 121 4.43 22.08 3.98
C HIS A 121 4.73 21.39 2.64
N PRO A 122 4.97 22.14 1.54
CA PRO A 122 5.14 21.58 0.19
C PRO A 122 6.30 20.58 0.08
N MET A 123 7.33 20.72 0.91
CA MET A 123 8.47 19.79 0.92
C MET A 123 8.10 18.42 1.47
N ILE A 124 7.20 18.34 2.46
CA ILE A 124 6.70 17.06 2.98
C ILE A 124 5.95 16.34 1.87
N MET A 125 5.03 17.05 1.20
CA MET A 125 4.27 16.54 0.06
C MET A 125 5.20 15.93 -1.01
N TYR A 126 6.18 16.73 -1.45
CA TYR A 126 7.13 16.32 -2.48
C TYR A 126 7.91 15.06 -2.10
N ARG A 127 8.43 14.98 -0.86
CA ARG A 127 9.21 13.82 -0.40
C ARG A 127 8.34 12.56 -0.23
N VAL A 128 7.10 12.70 0.26
CA VAL A 128 6.14 11.59 0.34
C VAL A 128 5.82 11.06 -1.06
N MET A 129 5.58 11.94 -2.04
CA MET A 129 5.34 11.52 -3.43
C MET A 129 6.56 10.82 -4.03
N ARG A 130 7.78 11.26 -3.75
CA ARG A 130 9.00 10.51 -4.12
C ARG A 130 9.02 9.12 -3.46
N GLY A 131 8.59 9.03 -2.20
CA GLY A 131 8.46 7.78 -1.47
C GLY A 131 7.45 6.81 -2.08
N VAL A 132 6.30 7.32 -2.54
CA VAL A 132 5.32 6.53 -3.28
C VAL A 132 5.92 5.98 -4.58
N VAL A 133 6.64 6.81 -5.35
CA VAL A 133 7.31 6.36 -6.59
C VAL A 133 8.38 5.31 -6.29
N ARG A 134 9.20 5.49 -5.24
CA ARG A 134 10.19 4.50 -4.80
C ARG A 134 9.52 3.16 -4.44
N ASN A 135 8.40 3.22 -3.71
CA ASN A 135 7.63 2.03 -3.34
C ASN A 135 7.13 1.26 -4.57
N VAL A 136 6.45 1.95 -5.49
CA VAL A 136 5.91 1.36 -6.73
C VAL A 136 7.03 0.79 -7.60
N HIS A 137 8.15 1.51 -7.73
CA HIS A 137 9.32 1.00 -8.46
C HIS A 137 9.87 -0.29 -7.82
N GLY A 138 9.91 -0.36 -6.48
CA GLY A 138 10.29 -1.56 -5.75
C GLY A 138 9.35 -2.75 -6.03
N ILE A 139 8.04 -2.51 -6.08
CA ILE A 139 7.03 -3.53 -6.43
C ILE A 139 7.28 -4.06 -7.85
N VAL A 140 7.37 -3.17 -8.84
CA VAL A 140 7.58 -3.54 -10.26
C VAL A 140 8.88 -4.33 -10.43
N ARG A 141 9.96 -3.91 -9.76
CA ARG A 141 11.24 -4.62 -9.82
C ARG A 141 11.12 -6.04 -9.24
N ARG A 142 10.45 -6.22 -8.09
CA ARG A 142 10.24 -7.55 -7.48
C ARG A 142 9.39 -8.44 -8.38
N MET A 143 8.30 -7.92 -8.94
CA MET A 143 7.45 -8.66 -9.87
C MET A 143 8.22 -9.12 -11.12
N ASN A 144 9.02 -8.23 -11.71
CA ASN A 144 9.84 -8.58 -12.88
C ASN A 144 10.88 -9.66 -12.57
N MET A 145 11.53 -9.60 -11.40
CA MET A 145 12.48 -10.64 -10.98
C MET A 145 11.79 -12.00 -10.83
N GLN A 146 10.63 -12.05 -10.19
CA GLN A 146 9.83 -13.28 -10.05
C GLN A 146 9.39 -13.86 -11.41
N ALA A 147 8.99 -13.00 -12.36
CA ALA A 147 8.62 -13.43 -13.70
C ALA A 147 9.80 -14.05 -14.45
N VAL A 148 11.01 -13.47 -14.33
CA VAL A 148 12.24 -14.01 -14.92
C VAL A 148 12.60 -15.36 -14.29
N GLU A 149 12.54 -15.48 -12.97
CA GLU A 149 12.80 -16.75 -12.26
C GLU A 149 11.84 -17.85 -12.72
N MET A 150 10.54 -17.56 -12.78
CA MET A 150 9.52 -18.51 -13.23
C MET A 150 9.75 -18.97 -14.68
N SER A 151 10.08 -18.02 -15.57
CA SER A 151 10.47 -18.33 -16.95
C SER A 151 11.67 -19.29 -16.98
N ASN A 152 12.72 -18.99 -16.23
CA ASN A 152 13.90 -19.84 -16.15
C ASN A 152 13.57 -21.25 -15.63
N TYR A 153 12.70 -21.42 -14.63
CA TYR A 153 12.28 -22.75 -14.16
C TYR A 153 11.52 -23.53 -15.25
N ILE A 154 10.59 -22.90 -15.95
CA ILE A 154 9.79 -23.55 -17.00
C ILE A 154 10.68 -23.96 -18.18
N PHE A 155 11.61 -23.10 -18.61
CA PHE A 155 12.47 -23.38 -19.76
C PHE A 155 13.70 -24.24 -19.42
N SER A 156 14.26 -24.15 -18.21
CA SER A 156 15.38 -25.02 -17.79
C SER A 156 14.94 -26.46 -17.48
N SER A 157 13.70 -26.68 -17.01
CA SER A 157 13.18 -28.04 -16.78
C SER A 157 12.91 -28.83 -18.07
N LYS A 158 12.75 -28.13 -19.22
CA LYS A 158 12.57 -28.76 -20.54
C LYS A 158 13.88 -29.00 -21.32
N GLY A 159 15.03 -28.67 -20.73
CA GLY A 159 16.34 -28.66 -21.41
C GLY A 159 17.28 -29.82 -21.09
N ARG A 160 16.78 -31.05 -20.86
CA ARG A 160 17.62 -32.26 -20.74
C ARG A 160 17.04 -33.40 -21.57
N TYR A 161 17.41 -33.43 -22.86
CA TYR A 161 17.49 -34.63 -23.68
C TYR A 161 18.89 -34.69 -24.28
#